data_AF-R4WVQ4-F1
#
_entry.id   AF-R4WVQ4-F1
#
_cell.length_a   1.000
_cell.length_b   1.000
_cell.length_c   1.000
_cell.angle_alpha   90.00
_cell.angle_beta   90.00
_cell.angle_gamma   90.00
#
_symmetry.space_group_name_H-M   'P 1'
#
loop_
_entity.id
_entity.type
_entity.pdbx_description
1 polymer ?
#
loop_
_entity_poly.entity_id
_entity_poly.type
_entity_poly.pdbx_seq_one_letter_code
_entity_poly.pdbx_strand_id
1 'polypeptide(L)'
;MTIDEPKLQELRAALPELPFDDQGPVFRAPWEAQAFAMTLALHERGVFTWPEWAHALSEAINEAQASGDPDLGDTYYAHWLRALERLSTAKGCVSGEMLAQRRIEWDEAARATPHGQPIALKRTLTAATLAAYRAAIYRIHAQPDIDMKIGIANAAVASLLARHESESAVFVTAFNPFGHVLSPEDNAARQHRLIERVERMGLQALPGAGIDPLNIWLAETSLLVLGATPQIADALMTEFGQNAVVFVDSAGLPQLRLHPDYH
;
A
#
# COMPACT_ATOMS: atom_id res chain seq x y z
N MET A 1 8.36 -23.73 0.77
CA MET A 1 6.99 -23.74 1.31
C MET A 1 6.39 -25.06 0.88
N THR A 2 6.35 -26.06 1.75
CA THR A 2 5.89 -27.41 1.39
C THR A 2 4.35 -27.36 1.36
N ILE A 3 3.74 -27.57 0.19
CA ILE A 3 2.29 -27.68 0.07
C ILE A 3 1.88 -28.98 0.76
N ASP A 4 0.90 -28.92 1.65
CA ASP A 4 0.43 -30.07 2.42
C ASP A 4 -0.22 -31.13 1.48
N GLU A 5 0.01 -32.42 1.74
CA GLU A 5 -0.36 -33.54 0.85
C GLU A 5 -1.86 -33.58 0.45
N PRO A 6 -2.83 -33.29 1.35
CA PRO A 6 -4.26 -33.26 0.99
C PRO A 6 -4.58 -32.15 -0.01
N LYS A 7 -3.88 -31.01 0.13
CA LYS A 7 -4.06 -29.83 -0.71
C LYS A 7 -3.45 -30.03 -2.09
N LEU A 8 -2.34 -30.77 -2.16
CA LEU A 8 -1.73 -31.20 -3.41
C LEU A 8 -2.67 -32.12 -4.22
N GLN A 9 -3.40 -33.01 -3.55
CA GLN A 9 -4.39 -33.88 -4.20
C GLN A 9 -5.60 -33.10 -4.71
N GLU A 10 -6.12 -32.16 -3.92
CA GLU A 10 -7.21 -31.28 -4.36
C GLU A 10 -6.80 -30.41 -5.55
N LEU A 11 -5.58 -29.84 -5.51
CA LEU A 11 -4.99 -29.09 -6.62
C LEU A 11 -4.85 -29.94 -7.88
N ARG A 12 -4.35 -31.18 -7.76
CA ARG A 12 -4.24 -32.12 -8.89
C ARG A 12 -5.59 -32.47 -9.49
N ALA A 13 -6.62 -32.65 -8.65
CA ALA A 13 -7.97 -32.94 -9.12
C ALA A 13 -8.61 -31.74 -9.82
N ALA A 14 -8.35 -30.52 -9.34
CA ALA A 14 -8.89 -29.29 -9.90
C ALA A 14 -8.11 -28.80 -11.14
N LEU A 15 -6.83 -29.17 -11.28
CA LEU A 15 -5.90 -28.64 -12.28
C LEU A 15 -5.09 -29.78 -12.94
N PRO A 16 -5.75 -30.65 -13.72
CA PRO A 16 -5.11 -31.85 -14.27
C PRO A 16 -4.00 -31.56 -15.27
N GLU A 17 -3.97 -30.36 -15.86
CA GLU A 17 -2.99 -29.95 -16.88
C GLU A 17 -1.80 -29.16 -16.32
N LEU A 18 -1.74 -28.94 -15.00
CA LEU A 18 -0.60 -28.24 -14.38
C LEU A 18 0.66 -29.11 -14.49
N PRO A 19 1.81 -28.57 -14.94
CA PRO A 19 3.07 -29.31 -14.93
C PRO A 19 3.49 -29.61 -13.48
N PHE A 20 3.55 -30.89 -13.11
CA PHE A 20 4.00 -31.35 -11.79
C PHE A 20 5.28 -32.18 -11.91
N ASP A 21 6.21 -32.00 -10.98
CA ASP A 21 7.26 -32.96 -10.66
C ASP A 21 6.93 -33.72 -9.36
N ASP A 22 7.86 -34.54 -8.87
CA ASP A 22 7.71 -35.31 -7.63
C ASP A 22 7.62 -34.43 -6.36
N GLN A 23 7.79 -33.10 -6.48
CA GLN A 23 7.82 -32.14 -5.37
C GLN A 23 6.75 -31.04 -5.49
N GLY A 24 6.07 -30.90 -6.64
CA GLY A 24 4.97 -29.94 -6.82
C GLY A 24 4.91 -29.31 -8.21
N PRO A 25 4.24 -28.15 -8.35
CA PRO A 25 4.17 -27.41 -9.60
C PRO A 25 5.56 -26.96 -10.08
N VAL A 26 5.83 -27.12 -11.39
CA VAL A 26 7.09 -26.72 -12.00
C VAL A 26 6.97 -25.32 -12.60
N PHE A 27 7.90 -24.43 -12.25
CA PHE A 27 7.95 -23.05 -12.74
C PHE A 27 9.26 -22.79 -13.50
N ARG A 28 9.16 -22.21 -14.70
CA ARG A 28 10.27 -21.83 -15.58
C ARG A 28 10.75 -20.40 -15.33
N ALA A 29 9.91 -19.58 -14.72
CA ALA A 29 10.23 -18.21 -14.34
C ALA A 29 9.59 -17.81 -13.00
N PRO A 30 10.19 -16.85 -12.26
CA PRO A 30 9.64 -16.40 -10.98
C PRO A 30 8.20 -15.90 -11.04
N TRP A 31 7.79 -15.29 -12.16
CA TRP A 31 6.44 -14.75 -12.32
C TRP A 31 5.36 -15.85 -12.40
N GLU A 32 5.70 -17.05 -12.90
CA GLU A 32 4.78 -18.19 -12.96
C GLU A 32 4.42 -18.68 -11.55
N ALA A 33 5.43 -18.75 -10.67
CA ALA A 33 5.25 -19.07 -9.26
C ALA A 33 4.40 -18.02 -8.54
N GLN A 34 4.59 -16.74 -8.87
CA GLN A 34 3.79 -15.64 -8.31
C GLN A 34 2.33 -15.72 -8.76
N ALA A 35 2.08 -15.95 -10.06
CA ALA A 35 0.72 -16.11 -10.59
C ALA A 35 -0.01 -17.29 -9.93
N PHE A 36 0.67 -18.43 -9.78
CA PHE A 36 0.13 -19.58 -9.05
C PHE A 36 -0.18 -19.26 -7.58
N ALA A 37 0.76 -18.62 -6.88
CA ALA A 37 0.57 -18.24 -5.47
C ALA A 37 -0.59 -17.25 -5.27
N MET A 38 -0.77 -16.29 -6.19
CA MET A 38 -1.91 -15.37 -6.16
C MET A 38 -3.24 -16.10 -6.38
N THR A 39 -3.32 -17.01 -7.35
CA THR A 39 -4.51 -17.85 -7.55
C THR A 39 -4.87 -18.62 -6.29
N LEU A 40 -3.90 -19.28 -5.66
CA LEU A 40 -4.12 -20.04 -4.43
C LEU A 40 -4.60 -19.13 -3.29
N ALA A 41 -3.95 -17.97 -3.09
CA ALA A 41 -4.30 -17.03 -2.04
C ALA A 41 -5.71 -16.44 -2.21
N LEU A 42 -6.15 -16.19 -3.45
CA LEU A 42 -7.50 -15.69 -3.72
C LEU A 42 -8.57 -16.77 -3.51
N HIS A 43 -8.28 -18.01 -3.91
CA HIS A 43 -9.13 -19.17 -3.63
C HIS A 43 -9.30 -19.40 -2.12
N GLU A 44 -8.20 -19.42 -1.36
CA GLU A 44 -8.22 -19.60 0.10
C GLU A 44 -9.01 -18.51 0.82
N ARG A 45 -9.09 -17.32 0.23
CA ARG A 45 -9.88 -16.19 0.74
C ARG A 45 -11.33 -16.21 0.27
N GLY A 46 -11.73 -17.24 -0.48
CA GLY A 46 -13.10 -17.44 -0.98
C GLY A 46 -13.51 -16.47 -2.09
N VAL A 47 -12.56 -15.82 -2.77
CA VAL A 47 -12.86 -14.88 -3.86
C VAL A 47 -13.50 -15.60 -5.05
N PHE A 48 -13.03 -16.82 -5.33
CA PHE A 48 -13.61 -17.73 -6.31
C PHE A 48 -13.43 -19.17 -5.85
N THR A 49 -14.18 -20.06 -6.48
CA THR A 49 -14.11 -21.52 -6.28
C THR A 49 -13.27 -22.18 -7.37
N TRP A 50 -12.75 -23.39 -7.11
CA TRP A 50 -12.02 -24.16 -8.14
C TRP A 50 -12.81 -24.41 -9.43
N PRO A 51 -14.13 -24.70 -9.42
CA PRO A 51 -14.90 -24.80 -10.66
C PRO A 51 -14.97 -23.50 -11.48
N GLU A 52 -15.10 -22.35 -10.81
CA GLU A 52 -15.06 -21.04 -11.49
C GLU A 52 -13.68 -20.77 -12.10
N TRP A 53 -12.62 -21.15 -11.38
CA TRP A 53 -11.25 -21.07 -11.88
C TRP A 53 -11.04 -21.96 -13.12
N ALA A 54 -11.43 -23.23 -13.06
CA ALA A 54 -11.30 -24.17 -14.18
C ALA A 54 -12.04 -23.68 -15.43
N HIS A 55 -13.23 -23.09 -15.24
CA HIS A 55 -13.99 -22.48 -16.33
C HIS A 55 -13.24 -21.29 -16.95
N ALA A 56 -12.79 -20.33 -16.13
CA ALA A 56 -12.06 -19.15 -16.60
C ALA A 56 -10.76 -19.51 -17.32
N LEU A 57 -10.04 -20.54 -16.83
CA LEU A 57 -8.83 -21.04 -17.46
C LEU A 57 -9.12 -21.69 -18.82
N SER A 58 -10.16 -22.51 -18.90
CA SER A 58 -10.59 -23.15 -20.15
C SER A 58 -10.96 -22.11 -21.20
N GLU A 59 -11.70 -21.05 -20.83
CA GLU A 59 -12.01 -19.96 -21.75
C GLU A 59 -10.77 -19.22 -22.25
N ALA A 60 -9.80 -18.95 -21.35
CA ALA A 60 -8.55 -18.28 -21.71
C ALA A 60 -7.70 -19.11 -22.70
N ILE A 61 -7.65 -20.44 -22.51
CA ILE A 61 -6.94 -21.37 -23.40
C ILE A 61 -7.65 -21.43 -24.76
N ASN A 62 -8.97 -21.65 -24.78
CA ASN A 62 -9.74 -21.76 -26.01
C ASN A 62 -9.60 -20.51 -26.90
N GLU A 63 -9.61 -19.31 -26.29
CA GLU A 63 -9.41 -18.08 -27.04
C GLU A 63 -7.99 -17.92 -27.61
N ALA A 64 -6.98 -18.35 -26.86
CA ALA A 64 -5.59 -18.29 -27.31
C ALA A 64 -5.35 -19.26 -28.47
N GLN A 65 -5.86 -20.49 -28.36
CA GLN A 65 -5.85 -21.48 -29.44
C GLN A 65 -6.58 -20.96 -30.69
N ALA A 66 -7.76 -20.34 -30.51
CA ALA A 66 -8.49 -19.70 -31.61
C ALA A 66 -7.72 -18.53 -32.25
N SER A 67 -6.80 -17.91 -31.52
CA SER A 67 -5.93 -16.82 -32.00
C SER A 67 -4.61 -17.33 -32.62
N GLY A 68 -4.43 -18.64 -32.76
CA GLY A 68 -3.29 -19.26 -33.43
C GLY A 68 -2.11 -19.64 -32.52
N ASP A 69 -2.34 -19.82 -31.21
CA ASP A 69 -1.32 -20.36 -30.31
C ASP A 69 -0.97 -21.81 -30.68
N PRO A 70 0.31 -22.14 -30.98
CA PRO A 70 0.73 -23.48 -31.35
C PRO A 70 0.76 -24.49 -30.19
N ASP A 71 0.40 -24.09 -28.97
CA ASP A 71 0.24 -24.98 -27.80
C ASP A 71 1.50 -25.80 -27.49
N LEU A 72 2.64 -25.11 -27.37
CA LEU A 72 3.96 -25.73 -27.13
C LEU A 72 4.27 -25.92 -25.63
N GLY A 73 3.30 -25.72 -24.74
CA GLY A 73 3.50 -25.76 -23.28
C GLY A 73 4.21 -24.54 -22.67
N ASP A 74 4.84 -23.71 -23.51
CA ASP A 74 5.51 -22.46 -23.13
C ASP A 74 4.54 -21.32 -22.78
N THR A 75 3.27 -21.45 -23.18
CA THR A 75 2.23 -20.41 -23.07
C THR A 75 1.21 -20.68 -21.97
N TYR A 76 1.28 -21.84 -21.31
CA TYR A 76 0.30 -22.26 -20.29
C TYR A 76 0.12 -21.24 -19.15
N TYR A 77 1.21 -20.79 -18.53
CA TYR A 77 1.12 -19.77 -17.47
C TYR A 77 0.71 -18.38 -17.98
N ALA A 78 0.81 -18.11 -19.29
CA ALA A 78 0.24 -16.90 -19.87
C ALA A 78 -1.29 -16.98 -19.93
N HIS A 79 -1.85 -18.15 -20.28
CA HIS A 79 -3.30 -18.39 -20.18
C HIS A 79 -3.77 -18.36 -18.73
N TRP A 80 -2.99 -18.91 -17.81
CA TRP A 80 -3.23 -18.83 -16.37
C TRP A 80 -3.36 -17.40 -15.89
N LEU A 81 -2.40 -16.54 -16.25
CA LEU A 81 -2.44 -15.12 -15.87
C LEU A 81 -3.67 -14.42 -16.46
N ARG A 82 -4.01 -14.68 -17.72
CA ARG A 82 -5.20 -14.11 -18.38
C ARG A 82 -6.50 -14.54 -17.69
N ALA A 83 -6.60 -15.81 -17.30
CA ALA A 83 -7.73 -16.32 -16.54
C ALA A 83 -7.84 -15.64 -15.17
N LEU A 84 -6.71 -15.46 -14.48
CA LEU A 84 -6.64 -14.78 -13.20
C LEU A 84 -7.07 -13.31 -13.28
N GLU A 85 -6.58 -12.56 -14.27
CA GLU A 85 -6.96 -11.16 -14.50
C GLU A 85 -8.47 -11.03 -14.76
N ARG A 86 -9.03 -11.92 -15.58
CA ARG A 86 -10.47 -11.95 -15.91
C ARG A 86 -11.33 -12.29 -14.71
N LEU A 87 -11.02 -13.37 -14.02
CA LEU A 87 -11.79 -13.81 -12.87
C LEU A 87 -11.73 -12.77 -11.76
N SER A 88 -10.55 -12.19 -11.49
CA SER A 88 -10.39 -11.11 -10.51
C SER A 88 -11.19 -9.85 -10.91
N THR A 89 -11.31 -9.57 -12.20
CA THR A 89 -12.14 -8.46 -12.71
C THR A 89 -13.63 -8.76 -12.55
N ALA A 90 -14.07 -9.96 -12.93
CA ALA A 90 -15.46 -10.40 -12.80
C ALA A 90 -15.94 -10.42 -11.34
N LYS A 91 -15.03 -10.72 -10.40
CA LYS A 91 -15.27 -10.67 -8.95
C LYS A 91 -15.15 -9.27 -8.35
N GLY A 92 -14.84 -8.24 -9.15
CA GLY A 92 -14.73 -6.85 -8.71
C GLY A 92 -13.50 -6.55 -7.85
N CYS A 93 -12.52 -7.46 -7.80
CA CYS A 93 -11.28 -7.25 -7.05
C CYS A 93 -10.36 -6.23 -7.74
N VAL A 94 -10.43 -6.17 -9.07
CA VAL A 94 -9.69 -5.22 -9.92
C VAL A 94 -10.59 -4.76 -11.06
N SER A 95 -10.28 -3.64 -11.70
CA SER A 95 -10.92 -3.23 -12.96
C SER A 95 -9.96 -3.43 -14.14
N GLY A 96 -10.52 -3.65 -15.33
CA GLY A 96 -9.70 -3.75 -16.56
C GLY A 96 -8.89 -2.47 -16.81
N GLU A 97 -9.45 -1.31 -16.49
CA GLU A 97 -8.75 -0.02 -16.53
C GLU A 97 -7.57 0.02 -15.55
N MET A 98 -7.75 -0.46 -14.31
CA MET A 98 -6.68 -0.50 -13.32
C MET A 98 -5.53 -1.41 -13.74
N LEU A 99 -5.83 -2.58 -14.34
CA LEU A 99 -4.82 -3.49 -14.87
C LEU A 99 -4.07 -2.88 -16.07
N ALA A 100 -4.79 -2.25 -17.00
CA ALA A 100 -4.19 -1.58 -18.15
C ALA A 100 -3.27 -0.42 -17.71
N GLN A 101 -3.75 0.40 -16.77
CA GLN A 101 -2.98 1.49 -16.20
C GLN A 101 -1.72 0.99 -15.51
N ARG A 102 -1.80 -0.08 -14.71
CA ARG A 102 -0.62 -0.67 -14.05
C ARG A 102 0.40 -1.22 -15.05
N ARG A 103 -0.05 -1.78 -16.18
CA ARG A 103 0.84 -2.23 -17.25
C ARG A 103 1.61 -1.06 -17.86
N ILE A 104 0.92 0.04 -18.17
CA ILE A 104 1.54 1.26 -18.69
C ILE A 104 2.57 1.80 -17.70
N GLU A 105 2.22 1.91 -16.42
CA GLU A 105 3.12 2.44 -15.39
C GLU A 105 4.36 1.58 -15.20
N TRP A 106 4.20 0.25 -15.23
CA TRP A 106 5.35 -0.68 -15.17
C TRP A 106 6.24 -0.56 -16.41
N ASP A 107 5.65 -0.44 -17.61
CA ASP A 107 6.40 -0.25 -18.85
C ASP A 107 7.17 1.07 -18.86
N GLU A 108 6.57 2.14 -18.37
CA GLU A 108 7.22 3.43 -18.18
C GLU A 108 8.34 3.36 -17.15
N ALA A 109 8.09 2.74 -15.99
CA ALA A 109 9.10 2.53 -14.96
C ALA A 109 10.28 1.71 -15.50
N ALA A 110 10.02 0.66 -16.27
CA ALA A 110 11.04 -0.17 -16.89
C ALA A 110 11.92 0.64 -17.86
N ARG A 111 11.31 1.48 -18.72
CA ARG A 111 12.05 2.35 -19.65
C ARG A 111 12.85 3.43 -18.93
N ALA A 112 12.37 3.93 -17.80
CA ALA A 112 13.02 4.98 -17.03
C ALA A 112 14.13 4.46 -16.09
N THR A 113 14.18 3.16 -15.80
CA THR A 113 15.14 2.56 -14.87
C THR A 113 16.46 2.27 -15.58
N PRO A 114 17.60 2.85 -15.14
CA PRO A 114 18.91 2.51 -15.69
C PRO A 114 19.22 1.02 -15.55
N HIS A 115 19.93 0.45 -16.53
CA HIS A 115 20.30 -0.96 -16.51
C HIS A 115 21.03 -1.34 -15.22
N GLY A 116 20.60 -2.45 -14.60
CA GLY A 116 21.17 -2.95 -13.35
C GLY A 116 20.49 -2.42 -12.08
N GLN A 117 19.51 -1.51 -12.18
CA GLN A 117 18.71 -1.08 -11.04
C GLN A 117 17.34 -1.78 -10.98
N PRO A 118 16.77 -2.02 -9.78
CA PRO A 118 15.42 -2.55 -9.63
C PRO A 118 14.37 -1.59 -10.21
N ILE A 119 13.42 -2.13 -10.99
CA ILE A 119 12.26 -1.36 -11.48
C ILE A 119 11.27 -1.21 -10.33
N ALA A 120 10.91 0.02 -10.00
CA ALA A 120 9.92 0.33 -8.95
C ALA A 120 8.77 1.16 -9.52
N LEU A 121 7.54 0.74 -9.24
CA LEU A 121 6.35 1.56 -9.47
C LEU A 121 6.35 2.72 -8.46
N LYS A 122 6.49 3.94 -8.98
CA LYS A 122 6.39 5.16 -8.19
C LYS A 122 4.90 5.50 -7.99
N ARG A 123 4.53 5.97 -6.80
CA ARG A 123 3.16 6.44 -6.54
C ARG A 123 3.07 7.92 -6.92
N THR A 124 1.92 8.37 -7.40
CA THR A 124 1.67 9.81 -7.66
C THR A 124 0.49 10.27 -6.80
N LEU A 125 0.68 11.35 -6.03
CA LEU A 125 -0.43 12.02 -5.37
C LEU A 125 -1.10 12.96 -6.38
N THR A 126 -2.42 12.94 -6.41
CA THR A 126 -3.14 13.90 -7.25
C THR A 126 -2.93 15.32 -6.73
N ALA A 127 -2.99 16.31 -7.61
CA ALA A 127 -2.92 17.72 -7.21
C ALA A 127 -4.03 18.09 -6.20
N ALA A 128 -5.22 17.48 -6.33
CA ALA A 128 -6.32 17.65 -5.40
C ALA A 128 -5.99 17.13 -3.99
N THR A 129 -5.36 15.94 -3.89
CA THR A 129 -4.92 15.38 -2.61
C THR A 129 -3.86 16.26 -1.94
N LEU A 130 -2.88 16.75 -2.71
CA LEU A 130 -1.86 17.67 -2.18
C LEU A 130 -2.47 19.00 -1.72
N ALA A 131 -3.45 19.52 -2.44
CA ALA A 131 -4.17 20.73 -2.05
C ALA A 131 -4.95 20.53 -0.74
N ALA A 132 -5.59 19.37 -0.57
CA ALA A 132 -6.29 19.03 0.67
C ALA A 132 -5.34 18.99 1.87
N TYR A 133 -4.17 18.34 1.75
CA TYR A 133 -3.16 18.34 2.82
C TYR A 133 -2.66 19.74 3.16
N ARG A 134 -2.43 20.60 2.15
CA ARG A 134 -1.98 21.98 2.39
C ARG A 134 -3.06 22.85 3.04
N ALA A 135 -4.33 22.57 2.78
CA ALA A 135 -5.47 23.31 3.34
C ALA A 135 -5.87 22.85 4.75
N ALA A 136 -5.53 21.60 5.13
CA ALA A 136 -5.87 21.01 6.41
C ALA A 136 -5.30 21.80 7.61
N ILE A 137 -5.99 21.72 8.74
CA ILE A 137 -5.55 22.23 10.03
C ILE A 137 -5.03 21.05 10.84
N TYR A 138 -3.76 21.13 11.27
CA TYR A 138 -3.13 20.10 12.09
C TYR A 138 -3.15 20.57 13.54
N ARG A 139 -4.15 20.11 14.30
CA ARG A 139 -4.35 20.51 15.69
C ARG A 139 -3.55 19.62 16.64
N ILE A 140 -2.77 20.24 17.50
CA ILE A 140 -2.10 19.60 18.63
C ILE A 140 -2.94 19.87 19.88
N HIS A 141 -3.30 18.82 20.60
CA HIS A 141 -4.04 18.90 21.86
C HIS A 141 -3.11 19.25 23.02
N ALA A 142 -2.73 20.52 23.05
CA ALA A 142 -2.00 21.15 24.15
C ALA A 142 -2.95 22.03 24.99
N GLN A 143 -2.43 22.72 26.01
CA GLN A 143 -3.19 23.71 26.75
C GLN A 143 -2.57 25.10 26.58
N PRO A 144 -3.18 25.98 25.75
CA PRO A 144 -4.32 25.75 24.85
C PRO A 144 -3.95 24.89 23.61
N ASP A 145 -4.96 24.46 22.85
CA ASP A 145 -4.76 23.79 21.55
C ASP A 145 -3.88 24.65 20.61
N ILE A 146 -3.08 23.99 19.77
CA ILE A 146 -2.22 24.65 18.78
C ILE A 146 -2.61 24.16 17.38
N ASP A 147 -3.05 25.09 16.53
CA ASP A 147 -3.45 24.80 15.15
C ASP A 147 -2.33 25.16 14.17
N MET A 148 -1.73 24.16 13.54
CA MET A 148 -0.72 24.32 12.50
C MET A 148 -1.34 24.31 11.10
N LYS A 149 -0.73 25.09 10.19
CA LYS A 149 -1.03 25.06 8.75
C LYS A 149 0.27 24.93 7.97
N ILE A 150 0.26 24.16 6.89
CA ILE A 150 1.45 23.94 6.07
C ILE A 150 1.94 25.27 5.50
N GLY A 151 3.25 25.52 5.64
CA GLY A 151 3.92 26.70 5.11
C GLY A 151 3.71 27.98 5.92
N ILE A 152 2.99 27.93 7.04
CA ILE A 152 2.75 29.09 7.91
C ILE A 152 3.47 28.86 9.24
N ALA A 153 4.48 29.68 9.54
CA ALA A 153 5.19 29.62 10.81
C ALA A 153 4.24 29.82 12.00
N ASN A 154 4.39 29.00 13.03
CA ASN A 154 3.54 29.00 14.21
C ASN A 154 4.40 29.16 15.48
N ALA A 155 4.30 30.32 16.12
CA ALA A 155 5.09 30.63 17.31
C ALA A 155 4.75 29.75 18.53
N ALA A 156 3.51 29.24 18.61
CA ALA A 156 3.09 28.39 19.71
C ALA A 156 3.72 26.99 19.63
N VAL A 157 3.82 26.39 18.43
CA VAL A 157 4.56 25.13 18.27
C VAL A 157 6.07 25.34 18.43
N ALA A 158 6.64 26.45 17.96
CA ALA A 158 8.06 26.77 18.23
C ALA A 158 8.34 26.86 19.74
N SER A 159 7.46 27.53 20.49
CA SER A 159 7.56 27.63 21.95
C SER A 159 7.34 26.28 22.65
N LEU A 160 6.48 25.42 22.10
CA LEU A 160 6.30 24.06 22.58
C LEU A 160 7.58 23.23 22.40
N LEU A 161 8.18 23.25 21.20
CA LEU A 161 9.43 22.54 20.91
C LEU A 161 10.57 22.99 21.84
N ALA A 162 10.72 24.30 22.04
CA ALA A 162 11.74 24.85 22.93
C ALA A 162 11.56 24.41 24.39
N ARG A 163 10.31 24.35 24.89
CA ARG A 163 10.02 23.87 26.27
C ARG A 163 10.31 22.39 26.48
N HIS A 164 10.25 21.59 25.42
CA HIS A 164 10.57 20.18 25.43
C HIS A 164 11.99 19.90 24.92
N GLU A 165 12.84 20.92 24.82
CA GLU A 165 14.23 20.83 24.37
C GLU A 165 14.40 20.05 23.05
N SER A 166 13.42 20.20 22.15
CA SER A 166 13.36 19.48 20.88
C SER A 166 13.62 20.43 19.71
N GLU A 167 14.47 20.03 18.77
CA GLU A 167 14.77 20.84 17.57
C GLU A 167 13.75 20.65 16.44
N SER A 168 12.94 19.60 16.52
CA SER A 168 11.92 19.29 15.52
C SER A 168 10.85 18.36 16.08
N ALA A 169 9.77 18.20 15.32
CA ALA A 169 8.75 17.20 15.56
C ALA A 169 8.13 16.71 14.25
N VAL A 170 7.44 15.58 14.31
CA VAL A 170 6.60 15.08 13.21
C VAL A 170 5.17 14.87 13.69
N PHE A 171 4.21 15.38 12.93
CA PHE A 171 2.80 15.11 13.08
C PHE A 171 2.41 13.95 12.17
N VAL A 172 1.93 12.85 12.74
CA VAL A 172 1.68 11.59 12.05
C VAL A 172 0.44 10.88 12.60
N THR A 173 -0.27 10.18 11.71
CA THR A 173 -1.37 9.25 12.05
C THR A 173 -1.06 7.88 11.46
N ALA A 174 -1.70 6.84 11.99
CA ALA A 174 -1.67 5.50 11.41
C ALA A 174 -2.95 5.15 10.63
N PHE A 175 -3.91 6.08 10.58
CA PHE A 175 -5.19 5.87 9.94
C PHE A 175 -5.05 5.75 8.42
N ASN A 176 -5.98 5.01 7.82
CA ASN A 176 -6.22 4.95 6.39
C ASN A 176 -4.94 4.91 5.55
N PRO A 177 -4.10 3.85 5.66
CA PRO A 177 -2.81 3.78 5.00
C PRO A 177 -2.96 4.02 3.50
N PHE A 178 -2.16 4.93 2.97
CA PHE A 178 -2.16 5.43 1.62
C PHE A 178 -3.51 5.96 1.12
N GLY A 179 -4.40 6.35 2.03
CA GLY A 179 -5.77 6.80 1.75
C GLY A 179 -6.79 5.66 1.62
N HIS A 180 -6.41 4.40 1.87
CA HIS A 180 -7.35 3.29 1.89
C HIS A 180 -8.17 3.31 3.17
N VAL A 181 -9.47 3.60 3.05
CA VAL A 181 -10.38 3.66 4.20
C VAL A 181 -10.49 2.29 4.86
N LEU A 182 -10.16 2.23 6.15
CA LEU A 182 -10.29 1.03 6.97
C LEU A 182 -11.48 1.16 7.94
N SER A 183 -11.82 0.04 8.60
CA SER A 183 -12.81 0.05 9.68
C SER A 183 -12.31 0.90 10.87
N PRO A 184 -13.21 1.45 11.71
CA PRO A 184 -12.82 2.17 12.91
C PRO A 184 -11.94 1.34 13.86
N GLU A 185 -12.21 0.03 13.96
CA GLU A 185 -11.44 -0.90 14.81
C GLU A 185 -10.03 -1.11 14.28
N ASP A 186 -9.88 -1.33 12.97
CA ASP A 186 -8.56 -1.47 12.33
C ASP A 186 -7.74 -0.18 12.47
N ASN A 187 -8.36 0.98 12.26
CA ASN A 187 -7.70 2.27 12.44
C ASN A 187 -7.27 2.50 13.90
N ALA A 188 -8.12 2.16 14.87
CA ALA A 188 -7.76 2.21 16.29
C ALA A 188 -6.58 1.28 16.63
N ALA A 189 -6.59 0.04 16.14
CA ALA A 189 -5.50 -0.92 16.35
C ALA A 189 -4.18 -0.45 15.71
N ARG A 190 -4.24 0.16 14.52
CA ARG A 190 -3.06 0.78 13.87
C ARG A 190 -2.54 1.96 14.67
N GLN A 191 -3.42 2.84 15.17
CA GLN A 191 -3.04 4.00 15.96
C GLN A 191 -2.43 3.61 17.30
N HIS A 192 -2.93 2.55 17.95
CA HIS A 192 -2.32 2.00 19.15
C HIS A 192 -0.89 1.52 18.89
N ARG A 193 -0.67 0.79 17.79
CA ARG A 193 0.69 0.37 17.39
C ARG A 193 1.63 1.53 17.10
N LEU A 194 1.13 2.65 16.57
CA LEU A 194 1.92 3.88 16.39
C LEU A 194 2.34 4.48 17.73
N ILE A 195 1.44 4.54 18.69
CA ILE A 195 1.75 5.01 20.06
C ILE A 195 2.85 4.13 20.68
N GLU A 196 2.66 2.81 20.69
CA GLU A 196 3.65 1.86 21.20
C GLU A 196 4.99 1.95 20.46
N ARG A 197 4.95 2.23 19.15
CA ARG A 197 6.17 2.38 18.33
C ARG A 197 6.98 3.60 18.75
N VAL A 198 6.30 4.73 18.99
CA VAL A 198 6.92 5.98 19.46
C VAL A 198 7.47 5.82 20.87
N GLU A 199 6.73 5.17 21.77
CA GLU A 199 7.20 4.87 23.13
C GLU A 199 8.45 3.98 23.13
N ARG A 200 8.50 2.96 22.25
CA ARG A 200 9.70 2.11 22.07
C ARG A 200 10.90 2.86 21.50
N MET A 201 10.68 3.98 20.79
CA MET A 201 11.77 4.87 20.36
C MET A 201 12.25 5.78 21.49
N GLY A 202 11.60 5.78 22.66
CA GLY A 202 11.91 6.68 23.77
C GLY A 202 11.51 8.14 23.52
N LEU A 203 10.62 8.37 22.56
CA LEU A 203 10.19 9.71 22.16
C LEU A 203 8.90 10.10 22.88
N GLN A 204 8.74 11.39 23.16
CA GLN A 204 7.50 11.93 23.70
C GLN A 204 6.55 12.28 22.57
N ALA A 205 5.26 12.04 22.77
CA ALA A 205 4.22 12.44 21.83
C ALA A 205 3.08 13.17 22.53
N LEU A 206 2.50 14.13 21.82
CA LEU A 206 1.27 14.81 22.21
C LEU A 206 0.13 14.39 21.29
N PRO A 207 -1.09 14.17 21.81
CA PRO A 207 -2.24 13.86 20.98
C PRO A 207 -2.60 15.04 20.07
N GLY A 208 -3.21 14.74 18.93
CA GLY A 208 -3.68 15.74 17.98
C GLY A 208 -4.71 15.17 17.02
N ALA A 209 -5.20 16.02 16.12
CA ALA A 209 -6.10 15.62 15.06
C ALA A 209 -5.83 16.42 13.77
N GLY A 210 -5.89 15.73 12.63
CA GLY A 210 -6.00 16.38 11.33
C GLY A 210 -7.44 16.82 11.11
N ILE A 211 -7.67 18.12 10.99
CA ILE A 211 -9.00 18.71 10.80
C ILE A 211 -9.10 19.22 9.37
N ASP A 212 -10.09 18.71 8.63
CA ASP A 212 -10.47 19.28 7.35
C ASP A 212 -11.39 20.50 7.56
N PRO A 213 -10.97 21.72 7.14
CA PRO A 213 -11.81 22.92 7.26
C PRO A 213 -13.12 22.82 6.48
N LEU A 214 -13.16 21.99 5.43
CA LEU A 214 -14.33 21.76 4.60
C LEU A 214 -15.22 20.61 5.15
N ASN A 215 -14.76 19.94 6.21
CA ASN A 215 -15.45 18.84 6.89
C ASN A 215 -15.83 17.68 5.94
N ILE A 216 -15.03 17.45 4.89
CA ILE A 216 -15.20 16.40 3.89
C ILE A 216 -14.63 15.07 4.42
N TRP A 217 -13.58 15.12 5.24
CA TRP A 217 -12.96 13.94 5.87
C TRP A 217 -13.13 13.98 7.40
N LEU A 218 -13.31 12.79 8.01
CA LEU A 218 -13.41 12.67 9.47
C LEU A 218 -12.06 12.99 10.12
N ALA A 219 -12.09 13.73 11.23
CA ALA A 219 -10.86 14.07 11.95
C ALA A 219 -10.09 12.81 12.37
N GLU A 220 -8.86 12.66 11.87
CA GLU A 220 -8.03 11.49 12.15
C GLU A 220 -7.21 11.72 13.41
N THR A 221 -7.34 10.81 14.38
CA THR A 221 -6.48 10.83 15.57
C THR A 221 -5.02 10.77 15.13
N SER A 222 -4.21 11.68 15.64
CA SER A 222 -2.83 11.89 15.24
C SER A 222 -1.95 12.12 16.47
N LEU A 223 -0.64 12.08 16.26
CA LEU A 223 0.37 12.38 17.28
C LEU A 223 1.33 13.43 16.74
N LEU A 224 1.69 14.39 17.58
CA LEU A 224 2.90 15.19 17.41
C LEU A 224 4.03 14.52 18.20
N VAL A 225 4.96 13.87 17.50
CA VAL A 225 6.12 13.21 18.09
C VAL A 225 7.28 14.21 18.18
N LEU A 226 7.63 14.60 19.40
CA LEU A 226 8.67 15.57 19.73
C LEU A 226 10.06 14.93 19.58
N GLY A 227 11.04 15.72 19.10
CA GLY A 227 12.41 15.26 18.87
C GLY A 227 12.57 14.35 17.65
N ALA A 228 11.51 14.15 16.87
CA ALA A 228 11.58 13.34 15.66
C ALA A 228 12.45 14.01 14.61
N THR A 229 13.51 13.32 14.18
CA THR A 229 14.37 13.73 13.06
C THR A 229 13.68 13.44 11.71
N PRO A 230 14.19 13.98 10.58
CA PRO A 230 13.69 13.61 9.26
C PRO A 230 13.70 12.10 8.99
N GLN A 231 14.70 11.38 9.51
CA GLN A 231 14.80 9.92 9.37
C GLN A 231 13.73 9.19 10.19
N ILE A 232 13.40 9.69 11.38
CA ILE A 232 12.30 9.15 12.19
C ILE A 232 10.96 9.44 11.50
N ALA A 233 10.80 10.64 10.95
CA ALA A 233 9.61 11.00 10.17
C ALA A 233 9.41 10.05 8.97
N ASP A 234 10.46 9.77 8.21
CA ASP A 234 10.41 8.79 7.11
C ASP A 234 10.09 7.38 7.60
N ALA A 235 10.74 6.93 8.69
CA ALA A 235 10.51 5.61 9.25
C ALA A 235 9.06 5.41 9.69
N LEU A 236 8.48 6.36 10.45
CA LEU A 236 7.09 6.29 10.88
C LEU A 236 6.12 6.39 9.69
N MET A 237 6.38 7.29 8.76
CA MET A 237 5.57 7.46 7.55
C MET A 237 5.54 6.17 6.72
N THR A 238 6.67 5.51 6.51
CA THR A 238 6.77 4.26 5.76
C THR A 238 6.19 3.07 6.53
N GLU A 239 6.51 2.91 7.81
CA GLU A 239 6.01 1.80 8.64
C GLU A 239 4.47 1.82 8.73
N PHE A 240 3.86 3.00 8.82
CA PHE A 240 2.41 3.15 8.91
C PHE A 240 1.73 3.47 7.57
N GLY A 241 2.47 3.39 6.46
CA GLY A 241 1.95 3.53 5.10
C GLY A 241 1.25 4.85 4.87
N GLN A 242 1.79 5.96 5.37
CA GLN A 242 1.21 7.28 5.19
C GLN A 242 1.68 7.91 3.88
N ASN A 243 0.77 8.62 3.20
CA ASN A 243 1.13 9.34 1.96
C ASN A 243 2.12 10.47 2.23
N ALA A 244 1.95 11.13 3.37
CA ALA A 244 2.74 12.25 3.81
C ALA A 244 2.64 12.38 5.34
N VAL A 245 3.59 13.09 5.93
CA VAL A 245 3.55 13.55 7.33
C VAL A 245 3.83 15.05 7.38
N VAL A 246 3.50 15.70 8.48
CA VAL A 246 3.87 17.12 8.66
C VAL A 246 5.09 17.20 9.56
N PHE A 247 6.20 17.64 8.99
CA PHE A 247 7.42 17.89 9.74
C PHE A 247 7.46 19.35 10.18
N VAL A 248 7.89 19.63 11.40
CA VAL A 248 8.04 20.99 11.91
C VAL A 248 9.43 21.16 12.51
N ASP A 249 10.12 22.23 12.12
CA ASP A 249 11.44 22.59 12.62
C ASP A 249 11.35 23.47 13.88
N SER A 250 12.50 23.83 14.44
CA SER A 250 12.62 24.68 15.63
C SER A 250 12.11 26.11 15.43
N ALA A 251 12.01 26.57 14.17
CA ALA A 251 11.36 27.84 13.85
C ALA A 251 9.81 27.75 13.88
N GLY A 252 9.28 26.54 14.08
CA GLY A 252 7.85 26.27 14.11
C GLY A 252 7.21 26.34 12.73
N LEU A 253 7.96 26.05 11.65
CA LEU A 253 7.44 26.04 10.28
C LEU A 253 6.98 24.63 9.90
N PRO A 254 5.66 24.36 9.81
CA PRO A 254 5.15 23.05 9.40
C PRO A 254 5.29 22.88 7.89
N GLN A 255 5.88 21.77 7.47
CA GLN A 255 6.13 21.43 6.08
C GLN A 255 5.59 20.04 5.78
N LEU A 256 4.96 19.90 4.62
CA LEU A 256 4.49 18.61 4.15
C LEU A 256 5.69 17.81 3.64
N ARG A 257 5.93 16.65 4.24
CA ARG A 257 6.94 15.68 3.82
C ARG A 257 6.22 14.49 3.18
N LEU A 258 6.52 14.21 1.92
CA LEU A 258 5.88 13.12 1.18
C LEU A 258 6.59 11.79 1.45
N HIS A 259 5.85 10.68 1.35
CA HIS A 259 6.42 9.34 1.38
C HIS A 259 7.53 9.23 0.33
N PRO A 260 8.66 8.55 0.60
CA PRO A 260 9.76 8.40 -0.36
C PRO A 260 9.37 7.85 -1.73
N ASP A 261 8.26 7.13 -1.80
CA ASP A 261 7.70 6.56 -3.04
C ASP A 261 6.90 7.58 -3.89
N TYR A 262 6.68 8.80 -3.39
CA TYR A 262 6.04 9.91 -4.09
C TYR A 262 7.09 10.91 -4.60
N HIS A 263 6.85 11.46 -5.80
CA HIS A 263 7.60 12.59 -6.38
C HIS A 263 6.66 13.75 -6.72
#